data_AF-A0A3P6QTN2-F1
#
_entry.id   AF-A0A3P6QTN2-F1
#
_cell.length_a   1.000
_cell.length_b   1.000
_cell.length_c   1.000
_cell.angle_alpha   90.00
_cell.angle_beta   90.00
_cell.angle_gamma   90.00
#
_symmetry.space_group_name_H-M   'P 1'
#
loop_
_entity.id
_entity.type
_entity.pdbx_description
1 polymer ?
#
loop_
_entity_poly.entity_id
_entity_poly.type
_entity_poly.pdbx_seq_one_letter_code
_entity_poly.pdbx_strand_id
1 'polypeptide(L)'
;MTTDSKVLEAVAQEIEANCKNMLAVGDLPIICLPSALLAKFYDVIATFPSTTLYSVIISVAVSLLVVILCTRRLVLSLLAVAVVSGVILWTIAVSILTGWELSVVESTIIILTIGLSFDFTLHMAVSYRDSKEILVEDRIGSCLSSAGRACVLGATTSILSGFPLIFGNTAAFTQVMFP
;
A
#
# COMPACT_ATOMS: atom_id res chain seq x y z
N MET A 1 -15.14 14.83 -21.27
CA MET A 1 -16.20 14.36 -22.18
C MET A 1 -17.48 14.32 -21.36
N THR A 2 -18.26 15.39 -21.42
CA THR A 2 -19.44 15.63 -20.57
C THR A 2 -20.65 14.93 -21.18
N THR A 3 -20.87 13.67 -20.82
CA THR A 3 -22.13 13.00 -21.11
C THR A 3 -23.24 13.72 -20.33
N ASP A 4 -24.15 14.32 -21.09
CA ASP A 4 -25.16 15.28 -20.65
C ASP A 4 -26.03 14.69 -19.53
N SER A 5 -26.09 15.37 -18.38
CA SER A 5 -26.94 15.03 -17.22
C SER A 5 -28.37 14.67 -17.62
N LYS A 6 -28.86 15.26 -18.71
CA LYS A 6 -30.21 15.02 -19.25
C LYS A 6 -30.39 13.64 -19.86
N VAL A 7 -29.34 13.06 -20.45
CA VAL A 7 -29.38 11.71 -21.02
C VAL A 7 -29.41 10.68 -19.89
N LEU A 8 -28.70 10.93 -18.80
CA LEU A 8 -28.72 10.06 -17.62
C LEU A 8 -30.08 10.08 -16.93
N GLU A 9 -30.71 11.26 -16.82
CA GLU A 9 -32.06 11.41 -16.27
C GLU A 9 -33.12 10.71 -17.14
N ALA A 10 -33.02 10.82 -18.47
CA ALA A 10 -33.95 10.16 -19.39
C ALA A 10 -33.85 8.62 -19.31
N VAL A 11 -32.63 8.08 -19.30
CA VAL A 11 -32.38 6.63 -19.17
C VAL A 11 -32.81 6.13 -17.79
N ALA A 12 -32.63 6.93 -16.73
CA ALA A 12 -33.09 6.59 -15.39
C ALA A 12 -34.61 6.47 -15.30
N GLN A 13 -35.36 7.38 -15.92
CA GLN A 13 -36.83 7.33 -15.95
C GLN A 13 -37.33 6.12 -16.74
N GLU A 14 -36.68 5.78 -17.85
CA GLU A 14 -37.00 4.61 -18.67
C GLU A 14 -36.83 3.30 -17.87
N ILE A 15 -35.72 3.17 -17.14
CA ILE A 15 -35.41 1.99 -16.31
C ILE A 15 -36.41 1.85 -15.16
N GLU A 16 -36.78 2.94 -14.50
CA GLU A 16 -37.73 2.93 -13.37
C GLU A 16 -39.15 2.55 -13.84
N ALA A 17 -39.59 3.08 -14.98
CA ALA A 17 -40.86 2.71 -15.60
C ALA A 17 -40.91 1.22 -15.97
N ASN A 18 -39.81 0.70 -16.53
CA ASN A 18 -39.73 -0.71 -16.93
C ASN A 18 -39.64 -1.66 -15.72
N CYS A 19 -38.94 -1.26 -14.64
CA CYS A 19 -38.87 -2.04 -13.40
C CYS A 19 -40.25 -2.16 -12.73
N LYS A 20 -41.03 -1.07 -12.73
CA LYS A 20 -42.39 -1.06 -12.18
C LYS A 20 -43.34 -1.98 -12.97
N ASN A 21 -43.18 -2.04 -14.30
CA ASN A 21 -43.93 -2.95 -15.16
C ASN A 21 -43.52 -4.43 -14.94
N MET A 22 -42.24 -4.70 -14.69
CA MET A 22 -41.72 -6.05 -14.42
C MET A 22 -42.12 -6.59 -13.03
N LEU A 23 -42.20 -5.73 -12.01
CA LEU A 23 -42.70 -6.08 -10.67
C LEU A 23 -44.19 -6.51 -10.68
N ALA A 24 -44.96 -6.10 -11.68
CA ALA A 24 -46.36 -6.49 -11.85
C ALA A 24 -46.54 -7.90 -12.44
N VAL A 25 -45.47 -8.56 -12.92
CA VAL A 25 -45.54 -9.83 -13.67
C VAL A 25 -45.24 -11.06 -12.80
N GLY A 26 -44.77 -10.90 -11.55
CA GLY A 26 -44.70 -12.01 -10.58
C GLY A 26 -43.57 -11.88 -9.54
N ASP A 27 -43.70 -12.64 -8.45
CA ASP A 27 -42.84 -12.75 -7.24
C ASP A 27 -41.39 -13.21 -7.53
N LEU A 28 -40.68 -12.54 -8.44
CA LEU A 28 -39.24 -12.73 -8.62
C LEU A 28 -38.50 -11.61 -7.84
N PRO A 29 -37.45 -11.92 -7.06
CA PRO A 29 -36.66 -10.93 -6.36
C PRO A 29 -35.76 -10.17 -7.35
N ILE A 30 -36.35 -9.30 -8.17
CA ILE A 30 -35.63 -8.38 -9.04
C ILE A 30 -35.21 -7.19 -8.18
N ILE A 31 -33.91 -7.06 -7.94
CA ILE A 31 -33.35 -5.90 -7.24
C ILE A 31 -33.33 -4.72 -8.23
N CYS A 32 -34.40 -3.93 -8.24
CA CYS A 32 -34.43 -2.64 -8.93
C CYS A 32 -33.49 -1.68 -8.18
N LEU A 33 -32.25 -1.51 -8.65
CA LEU A 33 -31.33 -0.52 -8.10
C LEU A 33 -31.90 0.89 -8.35
N PRO A 34 -32.06 1.74 -7.31
CA PRO A 34 -32.49 3.12 -7.50
C PRO A 34 -31.52 3.85 -8.42
N SER A 35 -32.05 4.61 -9.39
CA SER A 35 -31.27 5.44 -10.32
C SER A 35 -30.28 6.38 -9.62
N ALA A 36 -30.64 6.85 -8.42
CA ALA A 36 -29.77 7.61 -7.53
C ALA A 36 -28.49 6.86 -7.12
N LEU A 37 -28.56 5.54 -6.94
CA LEU A 37 -27.40 4.71 -6.62
C LEU A 37 -26.47 4.59 -7.83
N LEU A 38 -27.04 4.41 -9.02
CA LEU A 38 -26.31 4.26 -10.28
C LEU A 38 -25.58 5.57 -10.65
N ALA A 39 -26.25 6.71 -10.52
CA ALA A 39 -25.64 8.03 -10.67
C ALA A 39 -24.49 8.24 -9.68
N LYS A 40 -24.66 7.81 -8.42
CA LYS A 40 -23.63 7.92 -7.38
C LYS A 40 -22.40 7.04 -7.66
N PHE A 41 -22.60 5.80 -8.11
CA PHE A 41 -21.49 4.93 -8.52
C PHE A 41 -20.76 5.48 -9.76
N TYR A 42 -21.50 5.97 -10.74
CA TYR A 42 -20.92 6.57 -11.94
C TYR A 42 -20.08 7.81 -11.62
N ASP A 43 -20.57 8.68 -10.74
CA ASP A 43 -19.84 9.89 -10.31
C ASP A 43 -18.53 9.55 -9.58
N VAL A 44 -18.55 8.51 -8.73
CA VAL A 44 -17.34 7.99 -8.07
C VAL A 44 -16.34 7.47 -9.10
N ILE A 45 -16.77 6.64 -10.07
CA ILE A 45 -15.87 6.06 -11.07
C ILE A 45 -15.30 7.13 -12.02
N ALA A 46 -16.12 8.12 -12.41
CA ALA A 46 -15.70 9.22 -13.28
C ALA A 46 -14.69 10.16 -12.59
N THR A 47 -14.78 10.28 -11.26
CA THR A 47 -13.92 11.15 -10.44
C THR A 47 -12.62 10.45 -9.98
N PHE A 48 -12.58 9.12 -10.01
CA PHE A 48 -11.43 8.31 -9.57
C PHE A 48 -10.09 8.67 -10.24
N PRO A 49 -9.98 8.77 -11.59
CA PRO A 49 -8.68 8.97 -12.22
C PRO A 49 -8.08 10.36 -11.94
N SER A 50 -8.91 11.41 -11.86
CA SER A 50 -8.44 12.77 -11.55
C SER A 50 -8.06 12.93 -10.09
N THR A 51 -8.90 12.46 -9.16
CA THR A 51 -8.62 12.56 -7.71
C THR A 51 -7.42 11.72 -7.29
N THR A 52 -7.27 10.51 -7.82
CA THR A 52 -6.11 9.64 -7.53
C THR A 52 -4.80 10.30 -7.95
N LEU A 53 -4.77 10.95 -9.12
CA LEU A 53 -3.56 11.61 -9.63
C LEU A 53 -3.14 12.79 -8.73
N TYR A 54 -4.10 13.63 -8.31
CA TYR A 54 -3.83 14.70 -7.36
C TYR A 54 -3.37 14.17 -5.99
N SER A 55 -4.03 13.14 -5.45
CA SER A 55 -3.67 12.54 -4.17
C SER A 55 -2.27 11.93 -4.19
N VAL A 56 -1.89 11.23 -5.27
CA VAL A 56 -0.56 10.65 -5.43
C VAL A 56 0.50 11.75 -5.51
N ILE A 57 0.28 12.81 -6.29
CA ILE A 57 1.23 13.93 -6.39
C ILE A 57 1.43 14.60 -5.03
N ILE A 58 0.34 14.89 -4.31
CA ILE A 58 0.40 15.53 -2.99
C ILE A 58 1.11 14.62 -2.00
N SER A 59 0.79 13.32 -1.99
CA SER A 59 1.42 12.34 -1.10
C SER A 59 2.92 12.23 -1.35
N VAL A 60 3.33 12.13 -2.62
CA VAL A 60 4.76 12.09 -3.00
C VAL A 60 5.45 13.38 -2.60
N ALA A 61 4.86 14.55 -2.88
CA ALA A 61 5.43 15.84 -2.52
C ALA A 61 5.58 16.02 -1.00
N VAL A 62 4.58 15.63 -0.22
CA VAL A 62 4.62 15.67 1.25
C VAL A 62 5.68 14.69 1.77
N SER A 63 5.75 13.47 1.24
CA SER A 63 6.79 12.51 1.66
C SER A 63 8.19 13.05 1.37
N LEU A 64 8.38 13.68 0.21
CA LEU A 64 9.66 14.24 -0.22
C LEU A 64 10.04 15.46 0.64
N LEU A 65 9.05 16.29 1.01
CA LEU A 65 9.24 17.41 1.94
C LEU A 65 9.61 16.93 3.34
N VAL A 66 8.90 15.93 3.88
CA VAL A 66 9.18 15.34 5.20
C VAL A 66 10.58 14.73 5.22
N VAL A 67 10.97 14.00 4.17
CA VAL A 67 12.31 13.44 4.02
C VAL A 67 13.38 14.54 4.00
N ILE A 68 13.17 15.64 3.27
CA ILE A 68 14.10 16.78 3.23
C ILE A 68 14.22 17.47 4.59
N LEU A 69 13.08 17.72 5.26
CA LEU A 69 13.01 18.42 6.54
C LEU A 69 13.62 17.61 7.69
N CYS A 70 13.38 16.30 7.72
CA CYS A 70 13.92 15.42 8.76
C CYS A 70 15.45 15.24 8.65
N THR A 71 15.99 15.44 7.45
CA THR A 71 17.34 14.95 7.10
C THR A 71 18.45 15.99 7.21
N ARG A 72 18.23 17.27 6.83
CA ARG A 72 19.24 18.35 6.77
C ARG A 72 20.61 18.04 6.09
N ARG A 73 20.81 16.86 5.47
CA ARG A 73 22.06 16.37 4.84
C ARG A 73 21.77 15.54 3.58
N LEU A 74 22.39 15.88 2.44
CA LEU A 74 22.10 15.28 1.11
C LEU A 74 22.15 13.73 1.03
N VAL A 75 22.96 13.07 1.87
CA VAL A 75 23.16 11.61 1.84
C VAL A 75 21.90 10.82 2.23
N LEU A 76 21.16 11.28 3.25
CA LEU A 76 19.92 10.59 3.66
C LEU A 76 18.79 10.82 2.64
N SER A 77 18.81 11.94 1.91
CA SER A 77 17.84 12.23 0.85
C SER A 77 18.03 11.27 -0.33
N LEU A 78 19.28 11.04 -0.76
CA LEU A 78 19.60 10.05 -1.79
C LEU A 78 19.21 8.62 -1.37
N LEU A 79 19.45 8.27 -0.09
CA LEU A 79 19.05 6.98 0.46
C LEU A 79 17.53 6.79 0.45
N ALA A 80 16.77 7.82 0.85
CA ALA A 80 15.31 7.77 0.82
C ALA A 80 14.75 7.64 -0.60
N VAL A 81 15.30 8.37 -1.58
CA VAL A 81 14.90 8.25 -2.99
C VAL A 81 15.23 6.86 -3.55
N ALA A 82 16.41 6.31 -3.21
CA ALA A 82 16.79 4.94 -3.59
C ALA A 82 15.84 3.89 -2.99
N VAL A 83 15.39 4.09 -1.74
CA VAL A 83 14.43 3.19 -1.10
C VAL A 83 13.06 3.30 -1.77
N VAL A 84 12.53 4.51 -1.98
CA VAL A 84 11.22 4.71 -2.62
C VAL A 84 11.20 4.11 -4.03
N SER A 85 12.24 4.33 -4.82
CA SER A 85 12.35 3.73 -6.16
C SER A 85 12.48 2.20 -6.10
N GLY A 86 13.27 1.66 -5.17
CA GLY A 86 13.37 0.22 -4.93
C GLY A 86 12.04 -0.43 -4.54
N VAL A 87 11.25 0.24 -3.71
CA VAL A 87 9.91 -0.22 -3.29
C VAL A 87 8.92 -0.26 -4.45
N ILE A 88 8.92 0.77 -5.30
CA ILE A 88 8.05 0.81 -6.48
C ILE A 88 8.42 -0.33 -7.43
N LEU A 89 9.71 -0.53 -7.69
CA LEU A 89 10.20 -1.62 -8.53
C LEU A 89 9.86 -3.00 -7.94
N TRP A 90 10.04 -3.17 -6.63
CA TRP A 90 9.72 -4.42 -5.94
C TRP A 90 8.22 -4.75 -6.01
N THR A 91 7.36 -3.79 -5.73
CA THR A 91 5.89 -3.97 -5.78
C THR A 91 5.44 -4.39 -7.19
N ILE A 92 5.99 -3.75 -8.23
CA ILE A 92 5.71 -4.11 -9.62
C ILE A 92 6.25 -5.50 -9.95
N ALA A 93 7.47 -5.84 -9.50
CA ALA A 93 8.08 -7.13 -9.75
C ALA A 93 7.31 -8.28 -9.08
N VAL A 94 6.90 -8.12 -7.82
CA VAL A 94 6.06 -9.10 -7.10
C VAL A 94 4.74 -9.28 -7.83
N SER A 95 4.06 -8.19 -8.19
CA SER A 95 2.79 -8.26 -8.92
C SER A 95 2.88 -9.02 -10.26
N ILE A 96 4.04 -9.02 -10.91
CA ILE A 96 4.26 -9.74 -12.18
C ILE A 96 4.67 -11.19 -11.93
N LEU A 97 5.48 -11.46 -10.89
CA LEU A 97 6.04 -12.78 -10.61
C LEU A 97 5.04 -13.76 -10.01
N THR A 98 4.18 -13.31 -9.09
CA THR A 98 3.25 -14.22 -8.42
C THR A 98 2.02 -14.53 -9.26
N GLY A 99 1.63 -13.68 -10.22
CA GLY A 99 0.43 -13.90 -11.05
C GLY A 99 -0.85 -14.07 -10.23
N TRP A 100 -0.82 -13.66 -8.96
CA TRP A 100 -1.88 -13.80 -7.96
C TRP A 100 -2.65 -12.49 -7.83
N GLU A 101 -3.93 -12.60 -7.50
CA GLU A 101 -4.73 -11.43 -7.14
C GLU A 101 -4.29 -10.94 -5.74
N LEU A 102 -3.67 -9.77 -5.69
CA LEU A 102 -3.25 -9.13 -4.44
C LEU A 102 -4.41 -9.04 -3.46
N SER A 103 -4.35 -9.85 -2.40
CA SER A 103 -5.30 -9.79 -1.29
C SER A 103 -4.92 -8.66 -0.32
N VAL A 104 -5.89 -8.19 0.47
CA VAL A 104 -5.70 -7.12 1.47
C VAL A 104 -4.62 -7.50 2.49
N VAL A 105 -4.54 -8.78 2.86
CA VAL A 105 -3.54 -9.31 3.81
C VAL A 105 -2.14 -9.25 3.21
N GLU A 106 -1.96 -9.70 1.97
CA GLU A 106 -0.68 -9.74 1.27
C GLU A 106 -0.10 -8.34 1.06
N SER A 107 -0.93 -7.39 0.60
CA SER A 107 -0.53 -5.99 0.46
C SER A 107 -0.06 -5.38 1.78
N THR A 108 -0.73 -5.70 2.89
CA THR A 108 -0.34 -5.22 4.22
C THR A 108 1.03 -5.75 4.64
N ILE A 109 1.32 -7.04 4.38
CA ILE A 109 2.62 -7.66 4.74
C ILE A 109 3.75 -7.07 3.90
N ILE A 110 3.51 -6.83 2.61
CA ILE A 110 4.48 -6.20 1.72
C ILE A 110 4.82 -4.79 2.26
N ILE A 111 3.81 -3.99 2.60
CA ILE A 111 3.99 -2.65 3.16
C ILE A 111 4.74 -2.68 4.50
N LEU A 112 4.41 -3.62 5.40
CA LEU A 112 5.11 -3.79 6.68
C LEU A 112 6.58 -4.18 6.48
N THR A 113 6.85 -5.10 5.56
CA THR A 113 8.21 -5.55 5.22
C THR A 113 9.06 -4.40 4.68
N ILE A 114 8.46 -3.57 3.83
CA ILE A 114 9.10 -2.36 3.30
C ILE A 114 9.46 -1.39 4.44
N GLY A 115 8.49 -1.10 5.33
CA GLY A 115 8.68 -0.18 6.44
C GLY A 115 9.79 -0.65 7.40
N LEU A 116 9.79 -1.93 7.75
CA LEU A 116 10.82 -2.53 8.60
C LEU A 116 12.20 -2.49 7.95
N SER A 117 12.30 -2.79 6.65
CA SER A 117 13.57 -2.76 5.92
C SER A 117 14.16 -1.34 5.85
N PHE A 118 13.30 -0.33 5.63
CA PHE A 118 13.71 1.07 5.64
C PHE A 118 14.18 1.51 7.02
N ASP A 119 13.43 1.18 8.07
CA ASP A 119 13.77 1.55 9.45
C ASP A 119 15.15 0.99 9.85
N PHE A 120 15.40 -0.30 9.58
CA PHE A 120 16.72 -0.91 9.86
C PHE A 120 17.86 -0.24 9.09
N THR A 121 17.64 0.08 7.81
CA THR A 121 18.65 0.75 6.98
C THR A 121 18.96 2.15 7.51
N LEU A 122 17.94 2.90 7.91
CA LEU A 122 18.08 4.23 8.49
C LEU A 122 18.80 4.18 9.84
N HIS A 123 18.43 3.24 10.71
CA HIS A 123 19.00 3.11 12.05
C HIS A 123 20.49 2.72 12.00
N MET A 124 20.88 1.88 11.04
CA MET A 124 22.28 1.57 10.73
C MET A 124 23.01 2.78 10.13
N ALA A 125 22.42 3.50 9.17
CA ALA A 125 23.03 4.68 8.56
C ALA A 125 23.28 5.81 9.58
N VAL A 126 22.34 6.04 10.50
CA VAL A 126 22.48 7.04 11.56
C VAL A 126 23.52 6.59 12.60
N SER A 127 23.52 5.33 13.02
CA SER A 127 24.53 4.82 13.97
C SER A 127 25.94 4.86 13.39
N TYR A 128 26.08 4.54 12.09
CA TYR A 128 27.34 4.68 11.38
C TYR A 128 27.77 6.14 11.30
N ARG A 129 26.84 7.07 11.06
CA ARG A 129 27.16 8.50 11.03
C ARG A 129 27.63 9.02 12.40
N ASP A 130 26.96 8.63 13.47
CA ASP A 130 27.19 9.17 14.81
C ASP A 130 28.42 8.54 15.51
N SER A 131 28.95 7.43 15.01
CA SER A 131 30.20 6.86 15.53
C SER A 131 31.38 7.79 15.23
N LYS A 132 32.25 8.00 16.22
CA LYS A 132 33.43 8.89 16.15
C LYS A 132 34.73 8.20 15.72
N GLU A 133 34.66 6.93 15.32
CA GLU A 133 35.83 6.14 14.95
C GLU A 133 36.45 6.61 13.62
N ILE A 134 37.78 6.62 13.57
CA ILE A 134 38.58 7.13 12.44
C ILE A 134 38.77 6.03 11.38
N LEU A 135 38.98 4.79 11.82
CA LEU A 135 39.11 3.62 10.94
C LEU A 135 37.74 3.07 10.56
N VAL A 136 37.56 2.80 9.27
CA VAL A 136 36.27 2.31 8.72
C VAL A 136 35.88 0.96 9.32
N GLU A 137 36.85 0.06 9.55
CA GLU A 137 36.58 -1.27 10.10
C GLU A 137 36.02 -1.20 11.53
N ASP A 138 36.65 -0.41 12.41
CA ASP A 138 36.18 -0.21 13.78
C ASP A 138 34.83 0.53 13.82
N ARG A 139 34.61 1.44 12.86
CA ARG A 139 33.36 2.16 12.69
C ARG A 139 32.19 1.22 12.35
N ILE A 140 32.40 0.32 11.40
CA ILE A 140 31.40 -0.69 11.01
C ILE A 140 31.18 -1.68 12.15
N GLY A 141 32.25 -2.14 12.83
CA GLY A 141 32.15 -3.06 13.96
C GLY A 141 31.34 -2.49 15.13
N SER A 142 31.59 -1.23 15.50
CA SER A 142 30.85 -0.53 16.55
C SER A 142 29.38 -0.31 16.17
N CYS A 143 29.11 0.07 14.92
CA CYS A 143 27.76 0.21 14.39
C CYS A 143 26.99 -1.11 14.39
N LEU A 144 27.63 -2.21 13.95
CA LEU A 144 27.03 -3.53 13.89
C LEU A 144 26.77 -4.10 15.30
N SER A 145 27.67 -3.83 16.25
CA SER A 145 27.47 -4.21 17.65
C SER A 145 26.31 -3.47 18.31
N SER A 146 26.11 -2.19 18.01
CA SER A 146 25.00 -1.41 18.59
C SER A 146 23.67 -1.67 17.87
N ALA A 147 23.57 -1.25 16.61
CA ALA A 147 22.32 -1.30 15.84
C ALA A 147 22.06 -2.69 15.25
N GLY A 148 23.11 -3.41 14.83
CA GLY A 148 22.97 -4.76 14.28
C GLY A 148 22.46 -5.78 15.30
N ARG A 149 22.90 -5.71 16.56
CA ARG A 149 22.38 -6.59 17.63
C ARG A 149 20.87 -6.41 17.83
N ALA A 150 20.38 -5.17 17.82
CA ALA A 150 18.94 -4.90 17.93
C ALA A 150 18.16 -5.45 16.73
N CYS A 151 18.68 -5.27 15.51
CA CYS A 151 18.04 -5.76 14.29
C CYS A 151 17.96 -7.30 14.26
N VAL A 152 19.05 -8.00 14.62
CA VAL A 152 19.09 -9.46 14.65
C VAL A 152 18.13 -10.01 15.71
N LEU A 153 18.08 -9.39 16.89
CA LEU A 153 17.12 -9.78 17.91
C LEU A 153 15.68 -9.58 17.43
N GLY A 154 15.37 -8.44 16.82
CA GLY A 154 14.04 -8.17 16.23
C GLY A 154 13.66 -9.19 15.13
N ALA A 155 14.58 -9.51 14.23
CA ALA A 155 14.35 -10.51 13.20
C ALA A 155 14.10 -11.90 13.81
N THR A 156 14.89 -12.29 14.81
CA THR A 156 14.71 -13.59 15.48
C THR A 156 13.37 -13.69 16.21
N THR A 157 12.93 -12.62 16.88
CA THR A 157 11.63 -12.62 17.58
C THR A 157 10.47 -12.62 16.60
N SER A 158 10.56 -11.92 15.47
CA SER A 158 9.57 -11.98 14.39
C SER A 158 9.44 -13.36 13.75
N ILE A 159 10.56 -14.05 13.53
CA ILE A 159 10.55 -15.42 13.02
C ILE A 159 9.96 -16.38 14.06
N LEU A 160 10.37 -16.25 15.33
CA LEU A 160 9.86 -17.06 16.43
C LEU A 160 8.38 -16.83 16.70
N SER A 161 7.88 -15.61 16.53
CA SER A 161 6.44 -15.30 16.68
C SER A 161 5.62 -15.75 15.47
N GLY A 162 6.22 -15.76 14.27
CA GLY A 162 5.65 -16.29 13.04
C GLY A 162 5.53 -17.81 13.01
N PHE A 163 6.46 -18.53 13.65
CA PHE A 163 6.54 -19.99 13.59
C PHE A 163 5.28 -20.74 14.08
N PRO A 164 4.62 -20.36 15.19
CA PRO A 164 3.37 -20.99 15.64
C PRO A 164 2.18 -20.77 14.70
N LEU A 165 2.18 -19.69 13.90
CA LEU A 165 1.09 -19.36 12.97
C LEU A 165 1.02 -20.34 11.80
N ILE A 166 2.13 -21.03 11.48
CA ILE A 166 2.18 -22.08 10.44
C ILE A 166 1.26 -23.26 10.79
N PHE A 167 1.07 -23.55 12.07
CA PHE A 167 0.19 -24.64 12.54
C PHE A 167 -1.30 -24.24 12.60
N GLY A 168 -1.65 -22.99 12.26
CA GLY A 168 -3.02 -22.50 12.24
C GLY A 168 -3.79 -22.98 11.00
N ASN A 169 -4.97 -23.56 11.19
CA ASN A 169 -5.81 -24.12 10.11
C ASN A 169 -6.64 -23.08 9.32
N THR A 170 -6.30 -21.79 9.41
CA THR A 170 -7.06 -20.71 8.74
C THR A 170 -6.24 -20.15 7.58
N ALA A 171 -6.83 -20.11 6.38
CA ALA A 171 -6.17 -19.66 5.14
C ALA A 171 -5.45 -18.30 5.25
N ALA A 172 -5.99 -17.39 6.07
CA ALA A 172 -5.38 -16.09 6.33
C ALA A 172 -4.00 -16.20 7.03
N PHE A 173 -3.77 -17.21 7.87
CA PHE A 173 -2.49 -17.37 8.57
C PHE A 173 -1.41 -17.97 7.65
N THR A 174 -1.79 -18.81 6.70
CA THR A 174 -0.85 -19.38 5.72
C THR A 174 -0.38 -18.33 4.72
N GLN A 175 -1.25 -17.41 4.31
CA GLN A 175 -0.91 -16.27 3.44
C GLN A 175 0.01 -15.24 4.12
N VAL A 176 0.07 -15.22 5.46
CA VAL A 176 0.94 -14.28 6.19
C VAL A 176 2.42 -14.68 6.11
N MET A 177 2.70 -15.97 5.94
CA MET A 177 4.07 -16.52 5.96
C MET A 177 4.63 -16.81 4.56
N PHE A 178 3.77 -17.08 3.58
CA PHE A 178 4.16 -17.30 2.18
C PHE A 178 3.51 -16.21 1.30
N PRO A 179 4.22 -15.11 1.00
CA PRO A 179 3.91 -14.28 -0.15
C PRO A 179 4.25 -15.00 -1.46
#